data_AF-A0A258DBI7-F1
#
_entry.id   AF-A0A258DBI7-F1
#
_cell.length_a   1.000
_cell.length_b   1.000
_cell.length_c   1.000
_cell.angle_alpha   90.00
_cell.angle_beta   90.00
_cell.angle_gamma   90.00
#
_symmetry.space_group_name_H-M   'P 1'
#
loop_
_entity.id
_entity.type
_entity.pdbx_description
1 polymer ?
#
loop_
_entity_poly.entity_id
_entity_poly.type
_entity_poly.pdbx_seq_one_letter_code
_entity_poly.pdbx_strand_id
1 'polypeptide(L)'
;PGEAVEEKVSLSDRFGLWLGFHKCSQDEYLAMVAAYVAFHQIPVEEAVWRPQALEWATTRGARSGRTAWQYVQDLAGRLEIALKPTL
;
A
#
# COMPACT_ATOMS: atom_id res chain seq x y z
N PRO A 1 -30.41 4.01 19.25
CA PRO A 1 -29.00 3.63 19.00
C PRO A 1 -28.88 2.11 18.82
N GLY A 2 -28.80 1.63 17.57
CA GLY A 2 -28.72 0.18 17.28
C GLY A 2 -29.04 -0.23 15.84
N GLU A 3 -29.47 0.68 14.97
CA GLU A 3 -30.11 0.33 13.68
C GLU A 3 -29.14 0.15 12.50
N ALA A 4 -27.85 0.47 12.64
CA ALA A 4 -26.87 0.37 11.56
C ALA A 4 -26.00 -0.92 11.60
N VAL A 5 -26.22 -1.80 12.59
CA VAL A 5 -25.43 -3.03 12.77
C VAL A 5 -26.12 -4.23 12.14
N GLU A 6 -27.45 -4.25 12.05
CA GLU A 6 -28.21 -5.39 11.54
C GLU A 6 -28.14 -5.56 10.01
N GLU A 7 -27.81 -4.52 9.25
CA GLU A 7 -27.73 -4.63 7.78
C GLU A 7 -26.44 -5.32 7.29
N LYS A 8 -25.36 -5.27 8.08
CA LYS A 8 -24.08 -5.95 7.74
C LYS A 8 -24.10 -7.45 8.02
N VAL A 9 -25.08 -7.96 8.76
CA VAL A 9 -25.22 -9.39 9.08
C VAL A 9 -25.95 -10.15 7.95
N SER A 10 -26.58 -9.44 7.00
CA SER A 10 -27.43 -10.02 5.94
C SER A 10 -26.66 -10.64 4.74
N LEU A 11 -25.46 -10.17 4.41
CA LEU A 11 -24.73 -10.62 3.21
C LEU A 11 -23.85 -11.86 3.44
N SER A 12 -23.15 -11.94 4.57
CA SER A 12 -22.29 -13.10 4.88
C SER A 12 -23.08 -14.38 5.14
N ASP A 13 -24.29 -14.27 5.68
CA ASP A 13 -25.16 -15.40 6.03
C ASP A 13 -25.83 -16.04 4.80
N ARG A 14 -26.04 -15.28 3.72
CA ARG A 14 -26.65 -15.77 2.46
C ARG A 14 -25.66 -16.45 1.52
N PHE A 15 -24.38 -16.09 1.59
CA PHE A 15 -23.35 -16.60 0.69
C PHE A 15 -22.33 -17.50 1.39
N GLY A 16 -22.27 -17.52 2.73
CA GLY A 16 -21.30 -18.32 3.48
C GLY A 16 -19.84 -17.92 3.21
N LEU A 17 -19.59 -16.75 2.60
CA LEU A 17 -18.26 -16.30 2.21
C LEU A 17 -17.73 -15.30 3.23
N TRP A 18 -16.66 -15.68 3.91
CA TRP A 18 -15.83 -14.77 4.71
C TRP A 18 -14.64 -14.33 3.86
N LEU A 19 -14.69 -13.12 3.32
CA LEU A 19 -13.53 -12.48 2.69
C LEU A 19 -12.58 -12.02 3.80
N GLY A 20 -11.70 -12.94 4.23
CA GLY A 20 -10.61 -12.60 5.13
C GLY A 20 -9.65 -11.63 4.44
N PHE A 21 -9.62 -10.38 4.88
CA PHE A 21 -8.58 -9.45 4.43
C PHE A 21 -7.26 -9.84 5.08
N HIS A 22 -6.31 -10.36 4.28
CA HIS A 22 -4.95 -10.59 4.76
C HIS A 22 -4.32 -9.25 5.14
N LYS A 23 -3.80 -9.15 6.36
CA LYS A 23 -3.08 -7.94 6.80
C LYS A 23 -1.79 -7.86 5.98
N CYS A 24 -1.63 -6.79 5.21
CA CYS A 24 -0.36 -6.49 4.53
C CYS A 24 0.74 -6.33 5.57
N SER A 25 1.67 -7.28 5.57
CA SER A 25 2.85 -7.28 6.42
C SER A 25 3.82 -6.16 6.01
N GLN A 26 4.78 -5.87 6.87
CA GLN A 26 5.84 -4.92 6.53
C GLN A 26 6.66 -5.39 5.33
N ASP A 27 6.98 -6.68 5.28
CA ASP A 27 7.82 -7.23 4.21
C ASP A 27 7.09 -7.23 2.87
N GLU A 28 5.79 -7.55 2.84
CA GLU A 28 4.97 -7.40 1.63
C GLU A 28 4.91 -5.93 1.17
N TYR A 29 4.73 -5.00 2.11
CA TYR A 29 4.75 -3.57 1.80
C TYR A 29 6.10 -3.12 1.19
N LEU A 30 7.21 -3.52 1.80
CA LEU A 30 8.54 -3.19 1.31
C LEU A 30 8.86 -3.87 -0.03
N ALA A 31 8.38 -5.09 -0.23
CA ALA A 31 8.49 -5.79 -1.51
C ALA A 31 7.74 -5.05 -2.63
N MET A 32 6.55 -4.52 -2.34
CA MET A 32 5.81 -3.67 -3.30
C MET A 32 6.58 -2.40 -3.63
N VAL A 33 7.13 -1.70 -2.63
CA VAL A 33 7.95 -0.49 -2.86
C VAL A 33 9.20 -0.81 -3.68
N ALA A 34 9.92 -1.88 -3.34
CA ALA A 34 11.09 -2.33 -4.08
C ALA A 34 10.76 -2.63 -5.55
N ALA A 35 9.63 -3.33 -5.79
CA ALA A 35 9.17 -3.64 -7.14
C ALA A 35 8.89 -2.38 -7.95
N TYR A 36 8.26 -1.36 -7.37
CA TYR A 36 8.03 -0.08 -8.03
C TYR A 36 9.32 0.71 -8.30
N VAL A 37 10.22 0.80 -7.32
CA VAL A 37 11.53 1.45 -7.46
C VAL A 37 12.32 0.83 -8.62
N ALA A 38 12.35 -0.51 -8.68
CA ALA A 38 13.01 -1.24 -9.75
C ALA A 38 12.31 -1.06 -11.11
N PHE A 39 10.98 -1.20 -11.16
CA PHE A 39 10.20 -1.05 -12.39
C PHE A 39 10.38 0.33 -13.03
N HIS A 40 10.35 1.39 -12.22
CA HIS A 40 10.54 2.77 -12.66
C HIS A 40 12.01 3.19 -12.76
N GLN A 41 12.95 2.31 -12.40
CA GLN A 41 14.40 2.57 -12.44
C GLN A 41 14.77 3.84 -11.66
N ILE A 42 14.17 4.04 -10.49
CA ILE A 42 14.48 5.17 -9.62
C ILE A 42 15.90 4.94 -9.06
N PRO A 43 16.88 5.82 -9.32
CA PRO A 43 18.27 5.66 -8.92
C PRO A 43 18.46 6.03 -7.45
N VAL A 44 17.93 5.18 -6.56
CA VAL A 44 18.00 5.36 -5.11
C VAL A 44 18.31 4.02 -4.44
N GLU A 45 19.25 4.05 -3.49
CA GLU A 45 19.66 2.86 -2.76
C GLU A 45 18.61 2.43 -1.73
N GLU A 46 18.52 1.12 -1.47
CA GLU A 46 17.59 0.57 -0.47
C GLU A 46 17.77 1.15 0.92
N ALA A 47 19.02 1.39 1.33
CA ALA A 47 19.34 2.03 2.61
C ALA A 47 18.69 3.41 2.78
N VAL A 48 18.35 4.09 1.68
CA VAL A 48 17.71 5.40 1.67
C VAL A 48 16.19 5.28 1.64
N TRP A 49 15.62 4.54 0.68
CA TRP A 49 14.18 4.52 0.49
C TRP A 49 13.45 3.64 1.51
N ARG A 50 14.08 2.56 2.00
CA ARG A 50 13.45 1.61 2.95
C ARG A 50 13.01 2.27 4.26
N PRO A 51 13.86 3.02 5.00
CA PRO A 51 13.42 3.66 6.24
C PRO A 51 12.35 4.74 5.99
N GLN A 52 12.45 5.48 4.89
CA GLN A 52 11.47 6.51 4.51
C GLN A 52 10.09 5.90 4.17
N ALA A 53 10.07 4.75 3.50
CA ALA A 53 8.83 4.02 3.22
C ALA A 53 8.16 3.54 4.52
N LEU A 54 8.95 3.05 5.49
CA LEU A 54 8.43 2.64 6.80
C LEU A 54 7.85 3.81 7.58
N GLU A 55 8.53 4.95 7.57
CA GLU A 55 8.03 6.18 8.17
C GLU A 55 6.73 6.63 7.49
N TRP A 56 6.70 6.66 6.16
CA TRP A 56 5.53 7.00 5.37
C TRP A 56 4.30 6.14 5.70
N ALA A 57 4.48 4.81 5.76
CA ALA A 57 3.41 3.89 6.10
C ALA A 57 2.90 4.10 7.53
N THR A 58 3.80 4.44 8.46
CA THR A 58 3.47 4.78 9.85
C THR A 58 2.64 6.05 9.92
N THR A 59 3.05 7.12 9.24
CA THR A 59 2.30 8.39 9.18
C THR A 59 0.90 8.23 8.57
N ARG A 60 0.76 7.35 7.57
CA ARG A 60 -0.53 7.05 6.92
C ARG A 60 -1.39 6.05 7.70
N GLY A 61 -0.83 5.39 8.73
CA GLY A 61 -1.51 4.36 9.52
C GLY A 61 -1.88 3.10 8.74
N ALA A 62 -1.25 2.84 7.59
CA ALA A 62 -1.63 1.73 6.72
C ALA A 62 -0.47 1.19 5.88
N ARG A 63 -0.47 -0.13 5.66
CA ARG A 63 0.38 -0.82 4.68
C ARG A 63 -0.52 -1.43 3.62
N SER A 64 -0.29 -1.06 2.37
CA SER A 64 -1.05 -1.55 1.22
C SER A 64 -0.32 -1.20 -0.08
N GLY A 65 -0.70 -1.84 -1.19
CA GLY A 65 -0.19 -1.45 -2.51
C GLY A 65 -0.48 0.01 -2.85
N ARG A 66 -1.65 0.53 -2.44
CA ARG A 66 -1.99 1.96 -2.60
C ARG A 66 -1.02 2.86 -1.84
N THR A 67 -0.73 2.54 -0.57
CA THR A 67 0.21 3.33 0.24
C THR A 67 1.63 3.27 -0.34
N ALA A 68 2.04 2.10 -0.85
CA ALA A 68 3.33 1.91 -1.51
C ALA A 68 3.43 2.79 -2.77
N TRP A 69 2.39 2.78 -3.61
CA TRP A 69 2.32 3.62 -4.81
C TRP A 69 2.35 5.11 -4.49
N GLN A 70 1.68 5.55 -3.42
CA GLN A 70 1.73 6.95 -2.99
C GLN A 70 3.13 7.37 -2.54
N TYR A 71 3.82 6.50 -1.79
CA TYR A 71 5.21 6.74 -1.40
C TYR A 71 6.12 6.84 -2.63
N VAL A 72 5.98 5.93 -3.61
CA VAL A 72 6.80 5.94 -4.83
C VAL A 72 6.60 7.21 -5.66
N GLN A 73 5.35 7.69 -5.78
CA GLN A 73 5.07 8.95 -6.48
C GLN A 73 5.70 10.15 -5.78
N ASP A 74 5.62 10.20 -4.45
CA ASP A 74 6.26 11.24 -3.65
C ASP A 74 7.79 11.17 -3.76
N LEU A 75 8.38 9.97 -3.66
CA LEU A 75 9.81 9.74 -3.84
C LEU A 75 10.29 10.17 -5.23
N ALA A 76 9.57 9.78 -6.29
CA ALA A 76 9.88 10.18 -7.66
C ALA A 76 9.76 11.69 -7.86
N GLY A 77 8.73 12.32 -7.27
CA GLY A 77 8.56 13.77 -7.30
C GLY A 77 9.71 14.52 -6.62
N ARG A 78 10.19 14.04 -5.46
CA ARG A 78 11.35 14.63 -4.76
C ARG A 78 12.66 14.49 -5.52
N LEU A 79 12.79 13.43 -6.31
CA LEU A 79 13.96 13.15 -7.13
C LEU A 79 13.83 13.65 -8.58
N GLU A 80 12.71 14.31 -8.92
CA GLU A 80 12.42 14.84 -10.25
C GLU A 80 12.45 13.77 -11.37
N ILE A 81 11.99 12.55 -11.04
CA ILE A 81 11.97 11.41 -11.97
C ILE A 81 10.57 11.23 -12.54
N ALA A 82 10.48 11.14 -13.87
CA ALA A 82 9.26 10.78 -14.55
C ALA A 82 8.97 9.28 -14.38
N LEU A 83 7.81 8.95 -13.82
CA LEU A 83 7.34 7.57 -13.73
C LEU A 83 6.88 7.07 -15.10
N LYS A 84 7.26 5.83 -15.43
CA LYS A 84 6.77 5.13 -16.61
C LYS A 84 5.23 5.08 -16.63
N PRO A 85 4.57 5.24 -17.80
CA PRO A 85 3.12 5.09 -17.90
C PRO A 85 2.70 3.67 -17.50
N THR A 86 1.71 3.55 -16.62
CA THR A 86 0.98 2.31 -16.42
C THR A 86 -0.05 2.16 -17.55
N LEU A 87 0.03 1.03 -18.27
CA LEU A 87 -0.90 0.65 -19.35
C LEU A 87 -2.34 0.47 -18.84
#